data_AF-A0A2V8QPX9-F1
#
_entry.id   AF-A0A2V8QPX9-F1
#
_cell.length_a   1.000
_cell.length_b   1.000
_cell.length_c   1.000
_cell.angle_alpha   90.00
_cell.angle_beta   90.00
_cell.angle_gamma   90.00
#
_symmetry.space_group_name_H-M   'P 1'
#
loop_
_entity.id
_entity.type
_entity.pdbx_description
1 polymer ?
#
loop_
_entity_poly.entity_id
_entity_poly.type
_entity_poly.pdbx_seq_one_letter_code
_entity_poly.pdbx_strand_id
1 'polypeptide(L)'
;MPRLLDTFLESAKCQQRLGLKLVDEVHNFVWSWVWDLRNLDDEHRLVHSDFGNRNILVSEERGRWVVAAIIDWEFAFSGSPLLDVGHFLRYERFSQSLCEPHFSQAFVAHGGKLPDNWRELVRVIDLTALVELLTHDELPADVEAELLELTRATIEQRDVA
;
A
#
# COMPACT_ATOMS: atom_id res chain seq x y z
N MET A 1 13.20 1.65 1.87
CA MET A 1 12.05 1.65 0.93
C MET A 1 12.28 2.43 -0.38
N PRO A 2 12.67 3.72 -0.42
CA PRO A 2 12.79 4.48 -1.68
C PRO A 2 13.73 3.85 -2.73
N ARG A 3 14.88 3.32 -2.29
CA ARG A 3 15.83 2.64 -3.19
C ARG A 3 15.29 1.35 -3.81
N LEU A 4 14.42 0.64 -3.09
CA LEU A 4 13.77 -0.56 -3.62
C LEU A 4 12.81 -0.16 -4.74
N LEU A 5 12.01 0.89 -4.52
CA LEU A 5 11.14 1.45 -5.54
C LEU A 5 11.94 1.91 -6.78
N ASP A 6 13.10 2.56 -6.61
CA ASP A 6 13.95 2.93 -7.75
C ASP A 6 14.39 1.72 -8.57
N THR A 7 14.68 0.59 -7.91
CA THR A 7 15.04 -0.67 -8.60
C THR A 7 13.90 -1.15 -9.50
N PHE A 8 12.64 -0.97 -9.07
CA PHE A 8 11.47 -1.31 -9.88
C PHE A 8 11.24 -0.29 -11.01
N LEU A 9 11.48 1.00 -10.76
CA LEU A 9 11.40 2.06 -11.78
C LEU A 9 12.44 1.93 -12.89
N GLU A 10 13.56 1.24 -12.63
CA GLU A 10 14.57 0.89 -13.65
C GLU A 10 14.10 -0.23 -14.60
N SER A 11 13.03 -0.96 -14.27
CA SER A 11 12.50 -2.02 -15.13
C SER A 11 11.98 -1.46 -16.45
N ALA A 12 12.42 -2.05 -17.56
CA ALA A 12 11.96 -1.67 -18.90
C ALA A 12 10.43 -1.78 -19.06
N LYS A 13 9.81 -2.79 -18.42
CA LYS A 13 8.35 -2.98 -18.41
C LYS A 13 7.66 -1.85 -17.65
N CYS A 14 8.17 -1.52 -16.47
CA CYS A 14 7.63 -0.45 -15.65
C CYS A 14 7.72 0.90 -16.38
N GLN A 15 8.87 1.22 -16.97
CA GLN A 15 9.07 2.44 -17.76
C GLN A 15 8.17 2.50 -18.99
N GLN A 16 7.94 1.36 -19.66
CA GLN A 16 7.02 1.29 -20.80
C GLN A 16 5.58 1.62 -20.39
N ARG A 17 5.12 1.12 -19.23
CA ARG A 17 3.74 1.31 -18.73
C ARG A 17 3.52 2.70 -18.14
N LEU A 18 4.41 3.17 -17.27
CA LEU A 18 4.31 4.49 -16.64
C LEU A 18 4.59 5.63 -17.63
N GLY A 19 5.55 5.40 -18.54
CA GLY A 19 6.20 6.44 -19.32
C GLY A 19 7.24 7.21 -18.48
N LEU A 20 8.33 7.65 -19.12
CA LEU A 20 9.48 8.25 -18.44
C LEU A 20 9.12 9.46 -17.57
N LYS A 21 8.16 10.28 -18.01
CA LYS A 21 7.70 11.43 -17.23
C LYS A 21 7.11 11.00 -15.88
N LEU A 22 6.24 10.00 -15.86
CA LEU A 22 5.61 9.54 -14.62
C LEU A 22 6.62 8.78 -13.74
N VAL A 23 7.59 8.09 -14.34
CA VAL A 23 8.73 7.50 -13.61
C VAL A 23 9.48 8.56 -12.80
N ASP A 24 9.85 9.67 -13.44
CA ASP A 24 10.52 10.79 -12.76
C ASP A 24 9.62 11.42 -11.68
N GLU A 25 8.32 11.56 -11.94
CA GLU A 25 7.35 12.07 -10.97
C GLU A 25 7.23 11.16 -9.73
N VAL A 26 7.11 9.84 -9.93
CA VAL A 26 7.06 8.84 -8.85
C VAL A 26 8.34 8.88 -8.02
N HIS A 27 9.50 8.87 -8.68
CA HIS A 27 10.81 8.94 -8.02
C HIS A 27 10.90 10.18 -7.14
N ASN A 28 10.71 11.37 -7.73
CA ASN A 28 10.83 12.64 -7.00
C ASN A 28 9.81 12.74 -5.86
N PHE A 29 8.59 12.26 -6.08
CA PHE A 29 7.55 12.23 -5.07
C PHE A 29 7.96 11.36 -3.88
N VAL A 30 8.30 10.08 -4.09
CA VAL A 30 8.67 9.17 -2.99
C VAL A 30 9.94 9.64 -2.27
N TRP A 31 10.93 10.18 -2.98
CA TRP A 31 12.14 10.73 -2.37
C TRP A 31 11.87 12.00 -1.54
N SER A 32 10.81 12.75 -1.82
CA SER A 32 10.39 13.85 -0.94
C SER A 32 9.92 13.38 0.44
N TRP A 33 9.50 12.12 0.58
CA TRP A 33 9.07 11.47 1.82
C TRP A 33 10.19 10.69 2.53
N VAL A 34 11.45 10.81 2.09
CA VAL A 34 12.56 9.98 2.58
C VAL A 34 12.74 10.04 4.10
N TRP A 35 12.42 11.18 4.73
CA TRP A 35 12.57 11.34 6.18
C TRP A 35 11.49 10.59 6.96
N ASP A 36 10.22 10.67 6.53
CA ASP A 36 9.13 9.90 7.12
C ASP A 36 9.35 8.39 6.91
N LEU A 37 9.80 8.00 5.72
CA LEU A 37 10.04 6.59 5.37
C LEU A 37 11.23 5.98 6.13
N ARG A 38 12.25 6.77 6.47
CA ARG A 38 13.40 6.29 7.27
C ARG A 38 13.01 5.83 8.65
N ASN A 39 11.98 6.43 9.25
CA ASN A 39 11.53 6.05 10.59
C ASN A 39 10.92 4.64 10.64
N LEU A 40 10.60 4.06 9.48
CA LEU A 40 10.02 2.72 9.35
C LEU A 40 11.09 1.63 9.31
N ASP A 41 12.33 1.97 8.97
CA ASP A 41 13.42 0.99 8.81
C ASP A 41 13.81 0.34 10.15
N ASP A 42 13.49 0.99 11.29
CA ASP A 42 13.74 0.48 12.65
C ASP A 42 12.61 -0.43 13.19
N GLU A 43 11.51 -0.59 12.45
CA GLU A 43 10.43 -1.49 12.84
C GLU A 43 10.66 -2.93 12.36
N HIS A 44 10.51 -3.88 13.28
CA HIS A 44 10.73 -5.31 13.02
C HIS A 44 9.55 -6.12 13.55
N ARG A 45 8.42 -6.02 12.85
CA ARG A 45 7.19 -6.78 13.13
C ARG A 45 6.88 -7.70 11.96
N LEU A 46 6.12 -8.76 12.21
CA LEU A 46 5.66 -9.64 11.16
C LEU A 46 4.66 -8.88 10.28
N VAL A 47 5.01 -8.71 9.01
CA VAL A 47 4.22 -8.06 7.97
C VAL A 47 3.72 -9.13 7.01
N HIS A 48 2.46 -9.05 6.61
CA HIS A 48 1.83 -9.99 5.67
C HIS A 48 2.24 -9.70 4.22
N SER A 49 2.44 -8.43 3.87
CA SER A 49 2.82 -7.92 2.54
C SER A 49 1.72 -7.96 1.47
N ASP A 50 0.75 -8.86 1.59
CA ASP A 50 -0.50 -8.89 0.79
C ASP A 50 -1.77 -8.74 1.64
N PHE A 51 -1.77 -7.83 2.62
CA PHE A 51 -2.89 -7.70 3.56
C PHE A 51 -4.10 -6.96 2.95
N GLY A 52 -4.86 -7.66 2.10
CA GLY A 52 -6.09 -7.17 1.47
C GLY A 52 -7.34 -7.92 1.91
N ASN A 53 -8.51 -7.39 1.58
CA ASN A 53 -9.83 -7.98 1.88
C ASN A 53 -9.98 -9.45 1.40
N ARG A 54 -9.34 -9.81 0.28
CA ARG A 54 -9.31 -11.17 -0.28
C ARG A 54 -8.65 -12.21 0.65
N ASN A 55 -7.79 -11.77 1.56
CA ASN A 55 -7.04 -12.63 2.47
C ASN A 55 -7.63 -12.67 3.89
N ILE A 56 -8.83 -12.11 4.08
CA ILE A 56 -9.54 -12.08 5.36
C ILE A 56 -10.77 -12.98 5.28
N LEU A 57 -10.75 -14.07 6.04
CA LEU A 57 -11.92 -14.92 6.22
C LEU A 57 -12.75 -14.40 7.38
N VAL A 58 -14.05 -14.27 7.18
CA VAL A 58 -15.00 -13.84 8.20
C VAL A 58 -16.04 -14.92 8.48
N SER A 59 -16.47 -15.02 9.74
CA SER A 59 -17.58 -15.87 10.17
C SER A 59 -18.65 -15.03 10.88
N GLU A 60 -19.91 -15.44 10.75
CA GLU A 60 -20.98 -14.85 11.54
C GLU A 60 -21.14 -15.61 12.86
N GLU A 61 -20.91 -14.93 13.98
CA GLU A 61 -21.04 -15.47 15.32
C GLU A 61 -22.04 -14.64 16.12
N ARG A 62 -23.18 -15.26 16.47
CA ARG A 62 -24.26 -14.63 17.27
C ARG A 62 -24.74 -13.31 16.66
N GLY A 63 -24.89 -13.24 15.34
CA GLY A 63 -25.36 -12.05 14.63
C GLY A 63 -24.30 -10.97 14.41
N ARG A 64 -23.01 -11.30 14.60
CA ARG A 64 -21.89 -10.38 14.35
C ARG A 64 -20.84 -11.04 13.48
N TRP A 65 -20.34 -10.31 12.49
CA TRP A 65 -19.18 -10.72 11.72
C TRP A 65 -17.91 -10.59 12.55
N VAL A 66 -17.10 -11.64 12.55
CA VAL A 66 -15.77 -11.66 13.18
C VAL A 66 -14.74 -12.13 12.17
N VAL A 67 -13.49 -11.70 12.34
CA VAL A 67 -12.37 -12.23 11.57
C VAL A 67 -12.07 -13.64 12.07
N ALA A 68 -12.25 -14.63 11.20
CA ALA A 68 -12.01 -16.04 11.49
C ALA A 68 -10.55 -16.43 11.23
N ALA A 69 -9.95 -15.92 10.15
CA ALA A 69 -8.56 -16.18 9.80
C ALA A 69 -8.00 -15.12 8.84
N ILE A 70 -6.67 -14.95 8.89
CA ILE A 70 -5.87 -14.28 7.87
C ILE A 70 -5.06 -15.37 7.17
N ILE A 71 -5.19 -15.46 5.85
CA ILE A 71 -4.58 -16.51 5.02
C ILE A 71 -3.52 -15.91 4.08
N ASP A 72 -2.71 -16.78 3.46
CA ASP A 72 -1.75 -16.40 2.41
C ASP A 72 -0.51 -15.61 2.88
N TRP A 73 0.17 -16.15 3.90
CA TRP A 73 1.39 -15.58 4.50
C TRP A 73 2.67 -15.83 3.69
N GLU A 74 2.60 -16.20 2.41
CA GLU A 74 3.78 -16.65 1.66
C GLU A 74 4.82 -15.54 1.41
N PHE A 75 4.39 -14.28 1.41
CA PHE A 75 5.24 -13.10 1.28
C PHE A 75 5.60 -12.44 2.61
N ALA A 76 5.33 -13.11 3.73
CA ALA A 76 5.51 -12.52 5.04
C ALA A 76 7.00 -12.23 5.35
N PHE A 77 7.27 -11.08 5.94
CA PHE A 77 8.62 -10.66 6.31
C PHE A 77 8.64 -9.80 7.57
N SER A 78 9.84 -9.46 8.05
CA SER A 78 10.03 -8.55 9.19
C SER A 78 10.16 -7.11 8.71
N GLY A 79 9.22 -6.24 9.07
CA GLY A 79 9.21 -4.83 8.68
C GLY A 79 8.21 -3.97 9.48
N SER A 80 7.89 -2.77 8.98
CA SER A 80 6.86 -1.92 9.57
C SER A 80 5.45 -2.44 9.22
N PRO A 81 4.53 -2.57 10.19
CA PRO A 81 3.13 -2.93 9.91
C PRO A 81 2.39 -1.90 9.04
N LEU A 82 2.93 -0.68 8.88
CA LEU A 82 2.34 0.33 8.00
C LEU A 82 2.33 -0.11 6.53
N LEU A 83 3.15 -1.08 6.15
CA LEU A 83 3.06 -1.78 4.86
C LEU A 83 1.70 -2.47 4.68
N ASP A 84 1.25 -3.22 5.69
CA ASP A 84 -0.06 -3.89 5.65
C ASP A 84 -1.20 -2.88 5.74
N VAL A 85 -1.03 -1.78 6.50
CA VAL A 85 -2.02 -0.69 6.55
C VAL A 85 -2.19 -0.04 5.17
N GLY A 86 -1.09 0.24 4.48
CA GLY A 86 -1.10 0.80 3.12
C GLY A 86 -1.79 -0.14 2.13
N HIS A 87 -1.45 -1.42 2.18
CA HIS A 87 -2.09 -2.43 1.33
C HIS A 87 -3.60 -2.51 1.59
N PHE A 88 -4.01 -2.60 2.85
CA PHE A 88 -5.42 -2.74 3.22
C PHE A 88 -6.26 -1.53 2.79
N LEU A 89 -5.69 -0.33 2.90
CA LEU A 89 -6.38 0.93 2.60
C LEU A 89 -6.14 1.42 1.16
N ARG A 90 -5.50 0.64 0.29
CA ARG A 90 -5.19 1.00 -1.11
C ARG A 90 -6.38 1.61 -1.85
N TYR A 91 -7.57 1.07 -1.62
CA TYR A 91 -8.82 1.49 -2.28
C TYR A 91 -9.73 2.37 -1.42
N GLU A 92 -9.32 2.67 -0.19
CA GLU A 92 -10.10 3.53 0.70
C GLU A 92 -10.15 4.95 0.12
N ARG A 93 -11.36 5.53 0.06
CA ARG A 93 -11.57 6.92 -0.38
C ARG A 93 -11.84 7.79 0.84
N PHE A 94 -11.13 8.90 0.99
CA PHE A 94 -11.37 9.81 2.13
C PHE A 94 -12.75 10.47 2.06
N SER A 95 -13.24 10.72 0.84
CA SER A 95 -14.57 11.27 0.62
C SER A 95 -15.70 10.29 0.95
N GLN A 96 -15.42 8.98 0.96
CA GLN A 96 -16.41 7.90 1.13
C GLN A 96 -15.78 6.70 1.86
N SER A 97 -15.28 6.94 3.07
CA SER A 97 -14.57 5.91 3.85
C SER A 97 -15.48 4.75 4.22
N LEU A 98 -15.03 3.53 3.93
CA LEU A 98 -15.72 2.28 4.30
C LEU A 98 -15.09 1.63 5.53
N CYS A 99 -13.77 1.76 5.67
CA CYS A 99 -13.01 1.15 6.75
C CYS A 99 -12.63 2.16 7.84
N GLU A 100 -12.30 3.39 7.44
CA GLU A 100 -11.96 4.45 8.38
C GLU A 100 -13.21 5.05 9.05
N PRO A 101 -13.13 5.43 10.34
CA PRO A 101 -11.96 5.39 11.22
C PRO A 101 -11.81 4.08 12.00
N HIS A 102 -12.65 3.06 11.74
CA HIS A 102 -12.69 1.84 12.55
C HIS A 102 -11.39 1.04 12.46
N PHE A 103 -10.78 0.98 11.27
CA PHE A 103 -9.51 0.31 11.06
C PHE A 103 -8.39 0.95 11.88
N SER A 104 -8.13 2.25 11.71
CA SER A 104 -7.08 2.96 12.43
C SER A 104 -7.28 2.94 13.95
N GLN A 105 -8.52 3.09 14.42
CA GLN A 105 -8.83 2.98 15.85
C GLN A 105 -8.52 1.59 16.40
N ALA A 106 -8.94 0.53 15.71
CA ALA A 106 -8.66 -0.84 16.13
C ALA A 106 -7.16 -1.14 16.08
N PHE A 107 -6.45 -0.68 15.05
CA PHE A 107 -5.01 -0.86 14.91
C PHE A 107 -4.25 -0.25 16.09
N VAL A 108 -4.55 1.01 16.45
CA VAL A 108 -3.93 1.69 17.60
C VAL A 108 -4.32 1.02 18.93
N ALA A 109 -5.61 0.67 19.10
CA ALA A 109 -6.10 0.02 20.32
C ALA A 109 -5.39 -1.32 20.60
N HIS A 110 -4.89 -1.99 19.56
CA HIS A 110 -4.18 -3.27 19.66
C HIS A 110 -2.64 -3.14 19.50
N GLY A 111 -2.08 -1.95 19.75
CA GLY A 111 -0.62 -1.75 19.85
C GLY A 111 0.08 -1.33 18.56
N GLY A 112 -0.70 -1.04 17.51
CA GLY A 112 -0.25 -0.31 16.35
C GLY A 112 0.12 1.14 16.70
N LYS A 113 0.99 1.74 15.89
CA LYS A 113 1.38 3.15 16.03
C LYS A 113 1.17 3.82 14.67
N LEU A 114 0.53 4.98 14.69
CA LEU A 114 0.29 5.79 13.51
C LEU A 114 0.93 7.17 13.74
N PRO A 115 1.84 7.64 12.88
CA PRO A 115 2.32 9.02 12.91
C PRO A 115 1.20 10.00 12.54
N ASP A 116 1.38 11.29 12.78
CA ASP A 116 0.33 12.30 12.54
C ASP A 116 -0.12 12.36 11.06
N ASN A 117 0.81 12.15 10.13
CA ASN A 117 0.61 12.11 8.67
C ASN A 117 0.44 10.69 8.12
N TRP A 118 -0.01 9.73 8.96
CA TRP A 118 -0.01 8.31 8.57
C TRP A 118 -0.83 8.02 7.32
N ARG A 119 -1.91 8.76 7.06
CA ARG A 119 -2.81 8.51 5.92
C ARG A 119 -2.11 8.71 4.59
N GLU A 120 -1.36 9.79 4.47
CA GLU A 120 -0.54 10.10 3.31
C GLU A 120 0.66 9.14 3.25
N LEU A 121 1.30 8.89 4.39
CA LEU A 121 2.47 8.02 4.48
C LEU A 121 2.16 6.59 4.00
N VAL A 122 1.05 5.98 4.41
CA VAL A 122 0.71 4.60 4.02
C VAL A 122 0.41 4.48 2.53
N ARG A 123 -0.11 5.54 1.89
CA ARG A 123 -0.28 5.59 0.43
C ARG A 123 1.07 5.68 -0.28
N VAL A 124 2.00 6.47 0.26
CA VAL A 124 3.37 6.57 -0.28
C VAL A 124 4.12 5.24 -0.13
N ILE A 125 3.96 4.54 0.99
CA ILE A 125 4.51 3.20 1.20
C ILE A 125 3.98 2.23 0.13
N ASP A 126 2.65 2.23 -0.07
CA ASP A 126 1.97 1.32 -1.00
C ASP A 126 2.39 1.51 -2.47
N LEU A 127 2.87 2.70 -2.86
CA LEU A 127 3.46 2.92 -4.20
C LEU A 127 4.57 1.90 -4.53
N THR A 128 5.33 1.43 -3.53
CA THR A 128 6.36 0.42 -3.78
C THR A 128 5.75 -0.88 -4.32
N ALA A 129 4.61 -1.31 -3.77
CA ALA A 129 3.90 -2.50 -4.24
C ALA A 129 3.23 -2.26 -5.61
N LEU A 130 2.63 -1.08 -5.81
CA LEU A 130 2.03 -0.73 -7.12
C LEU A 130 3.06 -0.72 -8.25
N VAL A 131 4.24 -0.12 -8.00
CA VAL A 131 5.34 -0.05 -8.97
C VAL A 131 5.96 -1.43 -9.21
N GLU A 132 6.05 -2.28 -8.17
CA GLU A 132 6.50 -3.67 -8.31
C GLU A 132 5.59 -4.46 -9.24
N LEU A 133 4.27 -4.38 -9.08
CA LEU A 133 3.30 -5.05 -9.97
C LEU A 133 3.44 -4.58 -11.42
N LEU A 134 3.74 -3.30 -11.64
CA LEU A 134 4.03 -2.74 -12.97
C LEU A 134 5.33 -3.26 -13.59
N THR A 135 6.14 -4.04 -12.87
CA THR A 135 7.32 -4.73 -13.43
C THR A 135 7.00 -6.09 -14.04
N HIS A 136 5.84 -6.69 -13.73
CA HIS A 136 5.50 -8.08 -14.13
C HIS A 136 5.39 -8.25 -15.64
N ASP A 137 5.85 -9.37 -16.18
CA ASP A 137 5.88 -9.59 -17.63
C ASP A 137 4.49 -9.62 -18.25
N GLU A 138 3.55 -10.28 -17.57
CA GLU A 138 2.14 -10.37 -17.92
C GLU A 138 1.31 -9.58 -16.93
N LEU A 139 0.52 -8.64 -17.42
CA LEU A 139 -0.38 -7.84 -16.62
C LEU A 139 -1.65 -7.57 -17.45
N PRO A 140 -2.85 -7.96 -16.96
CA PRO A 140 -4.10 -7.65 -17.65
C PRO A 140 -4.26 -6.14 -17.84
N ALA A 141 -4.81 -5.73 -18.99
CA ALA A 141 -4.86 -4.31 -19.37
C ALA A 141 -5.73 -3.45 -18.42
N ASP A 142 -6.78 -4.05 -17.85
CA ASP A 142 -7.62 -3.43 -16.82
C ASP A 142 -6.86 -3.22 -15.51
N VAL A 143 -6.10 -4.22 -15.07
CA VAL A 143 -5.22 -4.12 -13.89
C VAL A 143 -4.11 -3.09 -14.14
N GLU A 144 -3.51 -3.06 -15.33
CA GLU A 144 -2.52 -2.03 -15.67
C GLU A 144 -3.11 -0.62 -15.57
N ALA A 145 -4.28 -0.39 -16.16
CA ALA A 145 -4.96 0.90 -16.09
C ALA A 145 -5.29 1.31 -14.64
N GLU A 146 -5.72 0.35 -13.82
CA GLU A 146 -6.00 0.54 -12.40
C GLU A 146 -4.73 0.94 -11.61
N LEU A 147 -3.62 0.22 -11.79
CA LEU A 147 -2.36 0.52 -11.12
C LEU A 147 -1.80 1.89 -11.52
N LEU A 148 -1.94 2.26 -12.81
CA LEU A 148 -1.57 3.59 -13.28
C LEU A 148 -2.41 4.69 -12.62
N GLU A 149 -3.72 4.47 -12.45
CA GLU A 149 -4.59 5.45 -11.81
C GLU A 149 -4.31 5.56 -10.31
N LEU A 150 -4.12 4.46 -9.60
CA LEU A 150 -3.70 4.46 -8.18
C LEU A 150 -2.38 5.20 -7.98
N THR A 151 -1.42 4.99 -8.90
CA THR A 151 -0.12 5.68 -8.88
C THR A 151 -0.31 7.19 -9.06
N ARG A 152 -1.06 7.62 -10.09
CA ARG A 152 -1.34 9.05 -10.35
C ARG A 152 -2.08 9.70 -9.20
N ALA A 153 -3.16 9.08 -8.73
CA ALA A 153 -3.97 9.61 -7.63
C ALA A 153 -3.14 9.80 -6.36
N THR A 154 -2.16 8.93 -6.10
CA THR A 154 -1.27 9.05 -4.94
C THR A 154 -0.29 10.21 -5.07
N ILE A 155 0.35 10.39 -6.23
CA ILE A 155 1.24 11.54 -6.48
C ILE A 155 0.46 12.86 -6.44
N GLU A 156 -0.75 12.86 -7.00
CA GLU A 156 -1.66 14.01 -7.01
C GLU A 156 -2.40 14.21 -5.68
N GLN A 157 -2.19 13.32 -4.69
CA GLN A 157 -2.78 13.36 -3.35
C GLN A 157 -4.30 13.48 -3.35
N ARG A 158 -4.98 12.72 -4.22
CA ARG A 158 -6.44 12.68 -4.35
C ARG A 158 -6.99 11.27 -4.22
N ASP A 159 -8.30 11.13 -4.03
CA ASP A 159 -8.98 9.84 -4.12
C ASP A 159 -8.94 9.32 -5.57
N VAL A 160 -8.98 7.99 -5.73
CA VAL A 160 -9.27 7.36 -7.03
C VAL A 160 -10.74 7.62 -7.39
N ALA A 161 -10.98 7.97 -8.66
CA ALA A 161 -12.31 8.29 -9.20
C ALA A 161 -13.28 7.09 -9.17
#